data_AF-A0A4Z1CIZ7-F1
#
_entry.id   AF-A0A4Z1CIZ7-F1
#
_cell.length_a   1.000
_cell.length_b   1.000
_cell.length_c   1.000
_cell.angle_alpha   90.00
_cell.angle_beta   90.00
_cell.angle_gamma   90.00
#
_symmetry.space_group_name_H-M   'P 1'
#
loop_
_entity.id
_entity.type
_entity.pdbx_description
1 polymer ?
#
loop_
_entity_poly.entity_id
_entity_poly.type
_entity_poly.pdbx_seq_one_letter_code
_entity_poly.pdbx_strand_id
1 'polypeptide(L)'
;MGERKPDFRADRKLTQVSSPSSAIASYLDDLLHTATDTAEDEIFLEPEIQVSKPVPPEPEPEPEPEPEPEPEPEPEPEPVETPMPPAQEPPGRPDWSHKPFECLIFTVAGLKLAVPLILLGAIHRIEEPVKPLPGSPRWYMGMRPDRGHNLRVVDSAEWIMAGRAPADAREQYQFIIRLDKSDWGLACDDVAQSFTLKPDQVRWRTARSKRPWLAGTVIDHMCALIDVRTMADLLVRAEREQHLDLS
;
A
#
# COMPACT_ATOMS: atom_id res chain seq x y z
N MET A 1 -3.67 -85.28 19.44
CA MET A 1 -2.28 -85.13 19.95
C MET A 1 -1.55 -84.20 18.99
N GLY A 2 -1.16 -82.97 19.29
CA GLY A 2 -1.22 -82.18 20.51
C GLY A 2 -1.08 -80.70 20.10
N GLU A 3 -1.69 -79.83 20.90
CA GLU A 3 -1.70 -78.38 20.77
C GLU A 3 -0.30 -77.76 20.75
N ARG A 4 -0.15 -76.59 20.10
CA ARG A 4 0.76 -75.53 20.58
C ARG A 4 0.41 -74.17 19.95
N LYS A 5 0.08 -73.21 20.82
CA LYS A 5 0.23 -71.75 20.69
C LYS A 5 0.98 -71.31 21.97
N PRO A 6 1.53 -70.08 22.10
CA PRO A 6 1.96 -69.07 21.12
C PRO A 6 3.45 -68.70 21.32
N ASP A 7 4.01 -67.75 20.53
CA ASP A 7 4.83 -66.68 21.11
C ASP A 7 4.96 -65.48 20.17
N PHE A 8 4.80 -64.31 20.79
CA PHE A 8 4.74 -62.97 20.20
C PHE A 8 6.13 -62.35 20.31
N ARG A 9 6.74 -61.92 19.20
CA ARG A 9 7.87 -60.99 19.27
C ARG A 9 7.80 -59.99 18.11
N ALA A 10 7.32 -58.81 18.46
CA ALA A 10 7.46 -57.61 17.66
C ALA A 10 8.93 -57.17 17.68
N ASP A 11 9.47 -56.79 16.53
CA ASP A 11 10.57 -55.82 16.49
C ASP A 11 10.32 -54.80 15.38
N ARG A 12 9.81 -53.67 15.85
CA ARG A 12 9.48 -52.45 15.13
C ARG A 12 10.80 -51.78 14.75
N LYS A 13 11.22 -51.87 13.48
CA LYS A 13 12.28 -50.97 12.98
C LYS A 13 11.72 -49.56 12.91
N LEU A 14 12.14 -48.79 13.90
CA LEU A 14 11.79 -47.44 14.23
C LEU A 14 12.19 -46.50 13.08
N THR A 15 11.21 -45.90 12.40
CA THR A 15 11.43 -44.66 11.63
C THR A 15 11.79 -43.59 12.65
N GLN A 16 13.08 -43.39 12.87
CA GLN A 16 13.58 -42.38 13.80
C GLN A 16 13.41 -41.02 13.10
N VAL A 17 12.27 -40.38 13.32
CA VAL A 17 12.04 -39.01 12.88
C VAL A 17 12.95 -38.12 13.72
N SER A 18 13.96 -37.54 13.07
CA SER A 18 14.85 -36.54 13.65
C SER A 18 14.03 -35.40 14.24
N SER A 19 14.46 -34.86 15.38
CA SER A 19 13.79 -33.72 16.01
C SER A 19 13.75 -32.52 15.03
N PRO A 20 12.77 -31.61 15.16
CA PRO A 20 12.64 -30.46 14.26
C PRO A 20 13.93 -29.64 14.12
N SER A 21 14.70 -29.49 15.21
CA SER A 21 16.00 -28.80 15.18
C SER A 21 17.08 -29.52 14.36
N SER A 22 17.05 -30.85 14.31
CA SER A 22 18.02 -31.63 13.52
C SER A 22 17.68 -31.62 12.02
N ALA A 23 16.40 -31.55 11.66
CA ALA A 23 15.99 -31.38 10.27
C ALA A 23 16.39 -30.01 9.72
N ILE A 24 16.24 -28.96 10.54
CA ILE A 24 16.67 -27.60 10.20
C ILE A 24 18.20 -27.52 10.04
N ALA A 25 18.96 -28.14 10.95
CA ALA A 25 20.42 -28.16 10.85
C ALA A 25 20.91 -28.81 9.55
N SER A 26 20.34 -29.95 9.15
CA SER A 26 20.72 -30.63 7.92
C SER A 26 20.37 -29.84 6.67
N TYR A 27 19.24 -29.11 6.67
CA TYR A 27 18.85 -28.25 5.57
C TYR A 27 19.75 -27.02 5.44
N LEU A 28 20.17 -26.43 6.57
CA LEU A 28 21.08 -25.28 6.57
C LEU A 28 22.49 -25.64 6.09
N ASP A 29 22.98 -26.84 6.39
CA ASP A 29 24.27 -27.32 5.91
C ASP A 29 24.28 -27.51 4.38
N ASP A 30 23.20 -28.06 3.83
CA ASP A 30 23.01 -28.23 2.38
C ASP A 30 22.90 -26.88 1.64
N LEU A 31 22.26 -25.88 2.27
CA LEU A 31 22.19 -24.51 1.75
C LEU A 31 23.55 -23.79 1.79
N LEU A 32 24.39 -24.06 2.79
CA LEU A 32 25.74 -23.49 2.88
C LEU A 32 26.69 -24.10 1.85
N HIS A 33 26.56 -25.40 1.58
CA HIS A 33 27.37 -26.06 0.55
C HIS A 33 27.09 -25.49 -0.84
N THR A 34 25.82 -25.28 -1.20
CA THR A 34 25.44 -24.70 -2.49
C THR A 34 25.88 -23.25 -2.67
N ALA A 35 25.91 -22.45 -1.59
CA ALA A 35 26.40 -21.07 -1.67
C ALA A 35 27.93 -20.98 -1.88
N THR A 36 28.69 -22.00 -1.47
CA THR A 36 30.16 -21.99 -1.57
C THR A 36 30.64 -22.45 -2.96
N ASP A 37 29.91 -23.37 -3.61
CA ASP A 37 30.17 -23.84 -4.98
C ASP A 37 30.01 -22.72 -6.04
N THR A 38 29.20 -21.71 -5.73
CA THR A 38 28.92 -20.59 -6.66
C THR A 38 30.03 -19.51 -6.67
N ALA A 39 30.98 -19.56 -5.74
CA ALA A 39 31.99 -18.50 -5.55
C ALA A 39 33.35 -18.80 -6.20
N GLU A 40 33.54 -19.96 -6.84
CA GLU A 40 34.82 -20.34 -7.45
C GLU A 40 34.95 -19.98 -8.95
N ASP A 41 33.88 -19.47 -9.59
CA ASP A 41 33.83 -19.24 -11.05
C ASP A 41 33.96 -17.76 -11.48
N GLU A 42 34.29 -16.84 -10.57
CA GLU A 42 34.58 -15.43 -10.89
C GLU A 42 36.07 -15.12 -10.78
N ILE A 43 36.86 -15.67 -11.70
CA ILE A 43 38.21 -15.16 -11.98
C ILE A 43 38.34 -14.95 -13.48
N PHE A 44 38.98 -13.82 -13.83
CA PHE A 44 39.38 -13.35 -15.15
C PHE A 44 38.32 -12.50 -15.87
N LEU A 45 38.56 -11.19 -15.93
CA LEU A 45 38.85 -10.47 -17.19
C LEU A 45 39.16 -8.99 -16.92
N GLU A 46 40.45 -8.67 -16.88
CA GLU A 46 41.05 -7.45 -17.43
C GLU A 46 42.36 -7.94 -18.10
N PRO A 47 42.95 -7.29 -19.13
CA PRO A 47 42.69 -5.94 -19.68
C PRO A 47 42.70 -5.86 -21.23
N GLU A 48 42.31 -4.74 -21.85
CA GLU A 48 42.93 -4.32 -23.13
C GLU A 48 43.06 -2.79 -23.23
N ILE A 49 44.30 -2.34 -23.03
CA ILE A 49 44.77 -1.00 -23.37
C ILE A 49 45.13 -1.03 -24.86
N GLN A 50 44.40 -0.28 -25.70
CA GLN A 50 44.78 -0.08 -27.10
C GLN A 50 45.59 1.21 -27.27
N VAL A 51 46.86 1.05 -27.62
CA VAL A 51 47.76 2.12 -28.08
C VAL A 51 47.98 1.97 -29.57
N SER A 52 47.62 2.97 -30.37
CA SER A 52 48.04 3.08 -31.78
C SER A 52 48.21 4.53 -32.25
N LYS A 53 49.49 4.99 -32.21
CA LYS A 53 50.31 5.73 -33.22
C LYS A 53 49.82 7.05 -33.90
N PRO A 54 50.77 7.88 -34.41
CA PRO A 54 50.74 9.34 -34.25
C PRO A 54 50.10 10.10 -35.42
N VAL A 55 49.62 11.30 -35.10
CA VAL A 55 48.96 12.26 -36.01
C VAL A 55 50.02 13.13 -36.74
N PRO A 56 49.90 13.42 -38.05
CA PRO A 56 50.76 14.37 -38.76
C PRO A 56 50.43 15.83 -38.40
N PRO A 57 51.36 16.79 -38.52
CA PRO A 57 51.07 18.19 -38.21
C PRO A 57 50.19 18.82 -39.30
N GLU A 58 49.12 19.49 -38.87
CA GLU A 58 48.26 20.36 -39.70
C GLU A 58 48.99 21.65 -40.12
N PRO A 59 48.62 22.26 -41.26
CA PRO A 59 49.16 23.54 -41.71
C PRO A 59 48.64 24.70 -40.84
N GLU A 60 49.48 25.73 -40.68
CA GLU A 60 49.19 26.96 -39.94
C GLU A 60 47.91 27.66 -40.50
N PRO A 61 46.97 28.08 -39.63
CA PRO A 61 45.90 28.97 -40.05
C PRO A 61 46.40 30.42 -40.18
N GLU A 62 45.96 31.08 -41.26
CA GLU A 62 46.10 32.51 -41.50
C GLU A 62 45.51 33.35 -40.35
N PRO A 63 45.98 34.61 -40.15
CA PRO A 63 45.55 35.42 -39.02
C PRO A 63 44.06 35.77 -39.10
N GLU A 64 43.33 35.44 -38.03
CA GLU A 64 41.95 35.90 -37.82
C GLU A 64 41.92 37.44 -37.63
N PRO A 65 40.87 38.13 -38.12
CA PRO A 65 40.71 39.56 -37.89
C PRO A 65 40.42 39.86 -36.41
N GLU A 66 40.92 41.00 -35.93
CA GLU A 66 40.69 41.48 -34.56
C GLU A 66 39.19 41.52 -34.21
N PRO A 67 38.79 41.07 -33.01
CA PRO A 67 37.40 41.16 -32.59
C PRO A 67 37.02 42.62 -32.33
N GLU A 68 35.88 43.04 -32.92
CA GLU A 68 35.18 44.26 -32.51
C GLU A 68 34.83 44.20 -31.01
N PRO A 69 34.79 45.35 -30.31
CA PRO A 69 34.51 45.37 -28.89
C PRO A 69 33.10 44.82 -28.60
N GLU A 70 33.03 43.81 -27.73
CA GLU A 70 31.77 43.30 -27.20
C GLU A 70 30.98 44.44 -26.52
N PRO A 71 29.66 44.56 -26.76
CA PRO A 71 28.84 45.47 -26.00
C PRO A 71 28.77 45.02 -24.54
N GLU A 72 28.93 45.97 -23.61
CA GLU A 72 28.74 45.73 -22.18
C GLU A 72 27.39 45.05 -21.92
N PRO A 73 27.32 44.03 -21.05
CA PRO A 73 26.07 43.35 -20.75
C PRO A 73 25.10 44.32 -20.06
N GLU A 74 23.94 44.52 -20.67
CA GLU A 74 22.79 45.14 -20.01
C GLU A 74 22.44 44.34 -18.73
N PRO A 75 22.01 45.02 -17.65
CA PRO A 75 21.65 44.34 -16.41
C PRO A 75 20.51 43.36 -16.66
N GLU A 76 20.71 42.10 -16.24
CA GLU A 76 19.67 41.07 -16.24
C GLU A 76 18.41 41.61 -15.55
N PRO A 77 17.21 41.49 -16.16
CA PRO A 77 15.99 41.84 -15.49
C PRO A 77 15.79 40.89 -14.30
N GLU A 78 15.55 41.46 -13.12
CA GLU A 78 15.09 40.70 -11.95
C GLU A 78 13.90 39.80 -12.35
N PRO A 79 13.80 38.57 -11.80
CA PRO A 79 12.73 37.65 -12.17
C PRO A 79 11.38 38.30 -11.93
N VAL A 80 10.68 38.63 -13.01
CA VAL A 80 9.29 39.04 -12.96
C VAL A 80 8.53 37.88 -12.35
N GLU A 81 8.03 38.07 -11.12
CA GLU A 81 7.09 37.17 -10.48
C GLU A 81 5.89 36.99 -11.42
N THR A 82 5.91 35.93 -12.22
CA THR A 82 4.67 35.44 -12.82
C THR A 82 3.69 35.24 -11.67
N PRO A 83 2.50 35.86 -11.70
CA PRO A 83 1.51 35.59 -10.67
C PRO A 83 1.21 34.09 -10.78
N MET A 84 1.69 33.34 -9.79
CA MET A 84 1.22 31.98 -9.58
C MET A 84 -0.31 32.06 -9.58
N PRO A 85 -1.02 31.18 -10.32
CA PRO A 85 -2.44 31.00 -10.05
C PRO A 85 -2.56 30.81 -8.53
N PRO A 86 -3.53 31.45 -7.86
CA PRO A 86 -3.60 31.49 -6.41
C PRO A 86 -3.35 30.08 -5.91
N ALA A 87 -2.29 29.91 -5.11
CA ALA A 87 -1.96 28.65 -4.48
C ALA A 87 -3.26 28.17 -3.85
N GLN A 88 -3.91 27.17 -4.48
CA GLN A 88 -5.02 26.50 -3.84
C GLN A 88 -4.42 26.01 -2.55
N GLU A 89 -4.90 26.52 -1.42
CA GLU A 89 -4.46 26.09 -0.10
C GLU A 89 -4.41 24.56 -0.16
N PRO A 90 -3.23 23.94 0.09
CA PRO A 90 -3.16 22.49 0.09
C PRO A 90 -4.30 22.00 0.96
N PRO A 91 -5.11 21.02 0.51
CA PRO A 91 -6.32 20.63 1.23
C PRO A 91 -5.96 20.49 2.70
N GLY A 92 -6.55 21.38 3.50
CA GLY A 92 -6.18 21.58 4.88
C GLY A 92 -6.20 20.23 5.57
N ARG A 93 -5.10 19.91 6.25
CA ARG A 93 -5.03 18.72 7.09
C ARG A 93 -6.28 18.67 7.98
N PRO A 94 -6.95 17.51 8.14
CA PRO A 94 -8.22 17.48 8.85
C PRO A 94 -8.10 18.02 10.29
N ASP A 95 -9.09 18.78 10.78
CA ASP A 95 -9.02 19.48 12.09
C ASP A 95 -8.71 18.57 13.29
N TRP A 96 -9.17 17.32 13.23
CA TRP A 96 -8.94 16.33 14.29
C TRP A 96 -7.49 15.88 14.41
N SER A 97 -6.71 16.08 13.35
CA SER A 97 -5.37 15.52 13.26
C SER A 97 -4.32 16.36 13.99
N HIS A 98 -4.61 17.59 14.41
CA HIS A 98 -3.61 18.48 15.02
C HIS A 98 -3.10 18.01 16.39
N LYS A 99 -3.83 17.14 17.08
CA LYS A 99 -3.47 16.56 18.38
C LYS A 99 -3.25 15.05 18.24
N PRO A 100 -2.60 14.36 19.18
CA PRO A 100 -2.60 12.90 19.21
C PRO A 100 -4.04 12.36 19.25
N PHE A 101 -4.30 11.31 18.47
CA PHE A 101 -5.63 10.68 18.37
C PHE A 101 -5.51 9.17 18.33
N GLU A 102 -6.55 8.48 18.77
CA GLU A 102 -6.64 7.02 18.68
C GLU A 102 -7.03 6.60 17.25
N CYS A 103 -6.36 5.59 16.72
CA CYS A 103 -6.64 4.97 15.43
C CYS A 103 -6.93 3.48 15.57
N LEU A 104 -7.87 2.99 14.76
CA LEU A 104 -8.21 1.58 14.64
C LEU A 104 -7.63 1.05 13.33
N ILE A 105 -6.87 -0.04 13.41
CA ILE A 105 -6.38 -0.73 12.22
C ILE A 105 -7.42 -1.75 11.78
N PHE A 106 -7.67 -1.82 10.48
CA PHE A 106 -8.49 -2.87 9.87
C PHE A 106 -7.91 -3.26 8.50
N THR A 107 -8.31 -4.42 8.00
CA THR A 107 -7.83 -4.96 6.73
C THR A 107 -8.94 -5.13 5.71
N VAL A 108 -8.62 -4.81 4.46
CA VAL A 108 -9.53 -4.97 3.32
C VAL A 108 -8.76 -5.61 2.16
N ALA A 109 -9.16 -6.82 1.77
CA ALA A 109 -8.47 -7.61 0.74
C ALA A 109 -6.94 -7.62 0.92
N GLY A 110 -6.47 -7.79 2.17
CA GLY A 110 -5.04 -7.80 2.52
C GLY A 110 -4.36 -6.43 2.68
N LEU A 111 -5.05 -5.32 2.39
CA LEU A 111 -4.52 -3.96 2.59
C LEU A 111 -4.85 -3.46 4.01
N LYS A 112 -3.83 -2.98 4.74
CA LYS A 112 -4.00 -2.37 6.07
C LYS A 112 -4.40 -0.90 5.97
N LEU A 113 -5.47 -0.55 6.67
CA LEU A 113 -6.03 0.78 6.74
C LEU A 113 -6.17 1.20 8.20
N ALA A 114 -6.18 2.51 8.43
CA ALA A 114 -6.44 3.10 9.73
C ALA A 114 -7.57 4.11 9.65
N VAL A 115 -8.43 4.10 10.66
CA VAL A 115 -9.51 5.08 10.84
C VAL A 115 -9.40 5.71 12.23
N PRO A 116 -9.51 7.05 12.37
CA PRO A 116 -9.55 7.70 13.68
C PRO A 116 -10.80 7.26 14.47
N LEU A 117 -10.63 6.81 15.72
CA LEU A 117 -11.75 6.33 16.56
C LEU A 117 -12.79 7.41 16.84
N ILE A 118 -12.36 8.68 16.91
CA ILE A 118 -13.27 9.81 17.10
C ILE A 118 -14.24 10.03 15.94
N LEU A 119 -13.96 9.43 14.77
CA LEU A 119 -14.80 9.45 13.56
C LEU A 119 -15.34 8.04 13.25
N LEU A 120 -15.18 7.08 14.16
CA LEU A 120 -15.73 5.75 14.02
C LEU A 120 -17.14 5.74 14.62
N GLY A 121 -18.13 5.42 13.80
CA GLY A 121 -19.53 5.41 14.22
C GLY A 121 -19.91 4.16 14.99
N ALA A 122 -19.65 2.99 14.40
CA ALA A 122 -19.96 1.67 14.94
C ALA A 122 -19.21 0.60 14.15
N ILE A 123 -19.00 -0.56 14.75
CA ILE A 123 -18.47 -1.76 14.07
C ILE A 123 -19.52 -2.85 14.20
N HIS A 124 -20.00 -3.35 13.07
CA HIS A 124 -20.98 -4.42 13.01
C HIS A 124 -20.33 -5.68 12.45
N ARG A 125 -20.64 -6.84 13.02
CA ARG A 125 -20.29 -8.11 12.41
C ARG A 125 -21.30 -8.47 11.31
N ILE A 126 -20.80 -9.08 10.24
CA ILE A 126 -21.60 -9.62 9.15
C ILE A 126 -21.99 -11.05 9.55
N GLU A 127 -23.18 -11.20 10.15
CA GLU A 127 -23.76 -12.51 10.45
C GLU A 127 -24.56 -13.05 9.26
N GLU A 128 -25.23 -12.15 8.55
CA GLU A 128 -25.98 -12.45 7.34
C GLU A 128 -25.39 -11.67 6.16
N PRO A 129 -25.28 -12.30 4.98
CA PRO A 129 -24.73 -11.64 3.80
C PRO A 129 -25.61 -10.45 3.40
N VAL A 130 -24.96 -9.33 3.06
CA VAL A 130 -25.66 -8.13 2.57
C VAL A 130 -26.25 -8.44 1.20
N LYS A 131 -27.55 -8.22 1.05
CA LYS A 131 -28.25 -8.48 -0.21
C LYS A 131 -28.09 -7.27 -1.15
N PRO A 132 -27.50 -7.45 -2.35
CA PRO A 132 -27.39 -6.38 -3.32
C PRO A 132 -28.77 -6.03 -3.89
N LEU A 133 -28.93 -4.76 -4.24
CA LEU A 133 -30.15 -4.28 -4.88
C LEU A 133 -30.04 -4.48 -6.41
N PRO A 134 -31.12 -4.91 -7.10
CA PRO A 134 -31.11 -5.00 -8.56
C PRO A 134 -30.76 -3.65 -9.20
N GLY A 135 -29.79 -3.64 -10.12
CA GLY A 135 -29.33 -2.44 -10.81
C GLY A 135 -28.36 -1.56 -9.99
N SER A 136 -27.98 -1.95 -8.77
CA SER A 136 -26.95 -1.23 -8.02
C SER A 136 -25.57 -1.44 -8.65
N PRO A 137 -24.68 -0.43 -8.58
CA PRO A 137 -23.32 -0.58 -9.08
C PRO A 137 -22.54 -1.60 -8.26
N ARG A 138 -21.47 -2.18 -8.84
CA ARG A 138 -20.72 -3.26 -8.20
C ARG A 138 -20.21 -2.87 -6.82
N TRP A 139 -19.72 -1.65 -6.64
CA TRP A 139 -19.19 -1.17 -5.35
C TRP A 139 -20.25 -1.08 -4.24
N TYR A 140 -21.54 -1.16 -4.55
CA TYR A 140 -22.63 -1.11 -3.58
C TYR A 140 -23.07 -2.52 -3.20
N MET A 141 -22.89 -2.89 -1.93
CA MET A 141 -23.24 -4.24 -1.45
C MET A 141 -24.70 -4.35 -1.03
N GLY A 142 -25.32 -3.28 -0.56
CA GLY A 142 -26.72 -3.26 -0.14
C GLY A 142 -26.98 -2.39 1.09
N MET A 143 -28.12 -2.64 1.77
CA MET A 143 -28.52 -1.94 2.98
C MET A 143 -28.75 -2.90 4.14
N ARG A 144 -28.43 -2.47 5.35
CA ARG A 144 -28.75 -3.16 6.61
C ARG A 144 -29.46 -2.20 7.58
N PRO A 145 -30.45 -2.67 8.35
CA PRO A 145 -31.03 -1.87 9.41
C PRO A 145 -30.01 -1.70 10.56
N ASP A 146 -29.80 -0.47 11.02
CA ASP A 146 -28.97 -0.11 12.16
C ASP A 146 -29.68 0.94 13.04
N ARG A 147 -30.07 0.57 14.27
CA ARG A 147 -30.62 1.48 15.31
C ARG A 147 -31.70 2.47 14.84
N GLY A 148 -32.53 2.08 13.87
CA GLY A 148 -33.62 2.91 13.32
C GLY A 148 -33.28 3.64 12.02
N HIS A 149 -32.08 3.47 11.48
CA HIS A 149 -31.63 4.00 10.20
C HIS A 149 -31.19 2.84 9.28
N ASN A 150 -31.10 3.10 7.96
CA ASN A 150 -30.63 2.12 6.99
C ASN A 150 -29.15 2.40 6.68
N LEU A 151 -28.26 1.54 7.17
CA LEU A 151 -26.84 1.57 6.88
C LEU A 151 -26.57 1.00 5.49
N ARG A 152 -26.05 1.83 4.60
CA ARG A 152 -25.63 1.48 3.24
C ARG A 152 -24.22 0.93 3.29
N VAL A 153 -24.06 -0.30 2.81
CA VAL A 153 -22.79 -1.02 2.86
C VAL A 153 -22.16 -0.99 1.48
N VAL A 154 -20.89 -0.60 1.45
CA VAL A 154 -20.09 -0.62 0.23
C VAL A 154 -18.96 -1.63 0.31
N ASP A 155 -18.56 -2.09 -0.86
CA ASP A 155 -17.37 -2.87 -1.07
C ASP A 155 -16.14 -1.96 -0.97
N SER A 156 -15.43 -2.07 0.17
CA SER A 156 -14.27 -1.23 0.44
C SER A 156 -13.11 -1.53 -0.49
N ALA A 157 -12.91 -2.78 -0.92
CA ALA A 157 -11.82 -3.12 -1.83
C ALA A 157 -12.04 -2.47 -3.20
N GLU A 158 -13.26 -2.47 -3.72
CA GLU A 158 -13.60 -1.77 -4.96
C GLU A 158 -13.30 -0.27 -4.88
N TRP A 159 -13.67 0.37 -3.76
CA TRP A 159 -13.43 1.78 -3.50
C TRP A 159 -11.94 2.13 -3.35
N ILE A 160 -11.22 1.34 -2.56
CA ILE A 160 -9.82 1.62 -2.21
C ILE A 160 -8.88 1.18 -3.33
N MET A 161 -9.18 0.11 -4.06
CA MET A 161 -8.32 -0.37 -5.14
C MET A 161 -8.72 0.17 -6.52
N ALA A 162 -9.84 0.90 -6.60
CA ALA A 162 -10.40 1.50 -7.81
C ALA A 162 -10.65 0.45 -8.90
N GLY A 163 -11.51 -0.54 -8.61
CA GLY A 163 -11.86 -1.60 -9.58
C GLY A 163 -10.89 -2.78 -9.65
N ARG A 164 -9.79 -2.75 -8.89
CA ARG A 164 -8.73 -3.79 -8.91
C ARG A 164 -8.79 -4.73 -7.71
N ALA A 165 -9.96 -4.81 -7.07
CA ALA A 165 -10.17 -5.73 -5.96
C ALA A 165 -10.06 -7.19 -6.45
N PRO A 166 -9.52 -8.10 -5.62
CA PRO A 166 -9.55 -9.52 -5.91
C PRO A 166 -11.01 -10.02 -5.88
N ALA A 167 -11.31 -11.02 -6.71
CA ALA A 167 -12.70 -11.46 -6.96
C ALA A 167 -13.38 -12.06 -5.73
N ASP A 168 -12.59 -12.65 -4.83
CA ASP A 168 -13.00 -13.30 -3.59
C ASP A 168 -13.06 -12.34 -2.39
N ALA A 169 -12.69 -11.06 -2.54
CA ALA A 169 -12.68 -10.07 -1.46
C ALA A 169 -14.01 -10.01 -0.70
N ARG A 170 -15.13 -10.05 -1.43
CA ARG A 170 -16.48 -9.95 -0.84
C ARG A 170 -16.85 -11.08 0.09
N GLU A 171 -16.33 -12.27 -0.17
CA GLU A 171 -16.63 -13.46 0.61
C GLU A 171 -15.87 -13.46 1.94
N GLN A 172 -14.78 -12.68 2.01
CA GLN A 172 -13.92 -12.57 3.18
C GLN A 172 -14.37 -11.48 4.16
N TYR A 173 -15.31 -10.62 3.78
CA TYR A 173 -15.78 -9.54 4.64
C TYR A 173 -16.55 -10.06 5.85
N GLN A 174 -16.02 -9.76 7.04
CA GLN A 174 -16.62 -10.15 8.33
C GLN A 174 -17.18 -8.97 9.11
N PHE A 175 -16.74 -7.75 8.80
CA PHE A 175 -17.10 -6.55 9.57
C PHE A 175 -17.55 -5.41 8.66
N ILE A 176 -18.44 -4.56 9.18
CA ILE A 176 -18.87 -3.31 8.58
C ILE A 176 -18.52 -2.19 9.55
N ILE A 177 -17.65 -1.27 9.12
CA ILE A 177 -17.28 -0.08 9.89
C ILE A 177 -18.12 1.09 9.42
N ARG A 178 -18.99 1.62 10.28
CA ARG A 178 -19.78 2.82 10.00
C ARG A 178 -18.90 4.07 10.13
N LEU A 179 -18.98 4.94 9.13
CA LEU A 179 -18.23 6.19 9.05
C LEU A 179 -18.96 7.32 9.80
N ASP A 180 -18.41 7.76 10.93
CA ASP A 180 -18.93 8.82 11.79
C ASP A 180 -20.46 8.70 12.04
N LYS A 181 -21.23 9.76 11.77
CA LYS A 181 -22.70 9.81 11.86
C LYS A 181 -23.37 9.61 10.51
N SER A 182 -22.63 9.15 9.51
CA SER A 182 -23.19 8.90 8.18
C SER A 182 -23.96 7.58 8.13
N ASP A 183 -24.83 7.47 7.13
CA ASP A 183 -25.53 6.22 6.80
C ASP A 183 -24.65 5.26 5.98
N TRP A 184 -23.32 5.48 5.93
CA TRP A 184 -22.39 4.68 5.13
C TRP A 184 -21.49 3.79 5.98
N GLY A 185 -21.32 2.55 5.52
CA GLY A 185 -20.46 1.54 6.13
C GLY A 185 -19.51 0.90 5.13
N LEU A 186 -18.26 0.73 5.55
CA LEU A 186 -17.20 0.05 4.81
C LEU A 186 -17.14 -1.42 5.21
N ALA A 187 -17.33 -2.33 4.26
CA ALA A 187 -17.12 -3.77 4.50
C ALA A 187 -15.62 -4.10 4.54
N CYS A 188 -15.18 -4.91 5.50
CA CYS A 188 -13.77 -5.24 5.70
C CYS A 188 -13.60 -6.66 6.25
N ASP A 189 -12.40 -7.22 6.08
CA ASP A 189 -12.10 -8.62 6.41
C ASP A 189 -11.92 -8.78 7.92
N ASP A 190 -11.13 -7.90 8.53
CA ASP A 190 -10.76 -8.00 9.94
C ASP A 190 -10.50 -6.63 10.57
N VAL A 191 -10.66 -6.57 11.88
CA VAL A 191 -10.43 -5.39 12.71
C VAL A 191 -9.39 -5.73 13.78
N ALA A 192 -8.28 -5.00 13.77
CA ALA A 192 -7.17 -5.19 14.68
C ALA A 192 -7.20 -4.21 15.86
N GLN A 193 -6.12 -4.18 16.65
CA GLN A 193 -5.98 -3.33 17.83
C GLN A 193 -6.02 -1.82 17.49
N SER A 194 -6.50 -1.03 18.45
CA SER A 194 -6.36 0.43 18.42
C SER A 194 -5.03 0.88 19.00
N PHE A 195 -4.55 2.04 18.56
CA PHE A 195 -3.31 2.63 19.05
C PHE A 195 -3.36 4.16 19.00
N THR A 196 -2.61 4.81 19.88
CA THR A 196 -2.44 6.26 19.86
C THR A 196 -1.48 6.66 18.75
N LEU A 197 -1.95 7.48 17.81
CA LEU A 197 -1.17 8.00 16.70
C LEU A 197 -0.89 9.48 16.92
N LYS A 198 0.40 9.85 16.87
CA LYS A 198 0.81 11.25 16.89
C LYS A 198 0.82 11.85 15.48
N PRO A 199 0.57 13.16 15.36
CA PRO A 199 0.63 13.90 14.10
C PRO A 199 1.87 13.65 13.23
N ASP A 200 3.04 13.59 13.85
CA ASP A 200 4.35 13.42 13.24
C ASP A 200 4.62 11.99 12.75
N GLN A 201 3.89 11.00 13.27
CA GLN A 201 3.96 9.60 12.83
C GLN A 201 3.14 9.33 11.55
N VAL A 202 2.57 10.39 10.95
CA VAL A 202 1.80 10.30 9.71
C VAL A 202 2.46 11.15 8.65
N ARG A 203 2.77 10.51 7.52
CA ARG A 203 3.10 11.21 6.30
C ARG A 203 1.82 11.75 5.67
N TRP A 204 1.46 12.98 6.06
CA TRP A 204 0.29 13.69 5.52
C TRP A 204 0.47 14.01 4.05
N ARG A 205 -0.65 14.10 3.35
CA ARG A 205 -0.66 14.48 1.94
C ARG A 205 -0.73 15.99 1.80
N THR A 206 0.08 16.52 0.88
CA THR A 206 0.16 17.94 0.55
C THR A 206 -0.49 18.28 -0.80
N ALA A 207 -0.73 17.27 -1.65
CA ALA A 207 -1.30 17.45 -2.98
C ALA A 207 -2.59 16.65 -3.18
N ARG A 208 -3.50 17.22 -3.99
CA ARG A 208 -4.68 16.54 -4.52
C ARG A 208 -4.18 15.38 -5.39
N SER A 209 -4.46 14.15 -4.96
CA SER A 209 -4.12 12.93 -5.70
C SER A 209 -5.42 12.21 -6.06
N LYS A 210 -5.30 11.24 -6.97
CA LYS A 210 -6.36 10.33 -7.45
C LYS A 210 -7.13 9.58 -6.36
N ARG A 211 -6.81 9.76 -5.08
CA ARG A 211 -7.45 9.08 -3.94
C ARG A 211 -7.87 10.09 -2.89
N PRO A 212 -8.88 10.94 -3.13
CA PRO A 212 -9.26 12.00 -2.19
C PRO A 212 -9.55 11.52 -0.77
N TRP A 213 -10.00 10.28 -0.60
CA TRP A 213 -10.26 9.64 0.70
C TRP A 213 -9.03 9.34 1.57
N LEU A 214 -7.80 9.39 1.04
CA LEU A 214 -6.58 9.08 1.79
C LEU A 214 -6.04 10.35 2.46
N ALA A 215 -6.04 10.41 3.78
CA ALA A 215 -5.50 11.54 4.55
C ALA A 215 -3.96 11.53 4.59
N GLY A 216 -3.37 10.35 4.71
CA GLY A 216 -1.92 10.17 4.84
C GLY A 216 -1.54 8.71 5.02
N THR A 217 -0.24 8.45 5.21
CA THR A 217 0.28 7.10 5.48
C THR A 217 0.89 7.07 6.88
N VAL A 218 0.46 6.12 7.70
CA VAL A 218 1.04 5.88 9.03
C VAL A 218 2.38 5.19 8.88
N ILE A 219 3.43 5.77 9.47
CA ILE A 219 4.81 5.33 9.27
C ILE A 219 5.05 3.99 9.97
N ASP A 220 4.74 3.89 11.26
CA ASP A 220 5.10 2.72 12.07
C ASP A 220 4.33 1.45 11.68
N HIS A 221 3.07 1.58 11.27
CA HIS A 221 2.21 0.47 10.91
C HIS A 221 2.11 0.22 9.40
N MET A 222 2.73 1.09 8.58
CA MET A 222 2.69 1.03 7.12
C MET A 222 1.26 0.89 6.57
N CYS A 223 0.32 1.62 7.18
CA CYS A 223 -1.10 1.57 6.82
C CYS A 223 -1.59 2.92 6.28
N ALA A 224 -2.61 2.86 5.43
CA ALA A 224 -3.23 4.04 4.86
C ALA A 224 -4.25 4.65 5.83
N LEU A 225 -4.08 5.91 6.20
CA LEU A 225 -4.99 6.65 7.07
C LEU A 225 -6.14 7.25 6.24
N ILE A 226 -7.37 6.89 6.58
CA ILE A 226 -8.56 7.32 5.86
C ILE A 226 -9.03 8.68 6.37
N ASP A 227 -9.30 9.60 5.44
CA ASP A 227 -10.13 10.78 5.69
C ASP A 227 -11.60 10.37 5.64
N VAL A 228 -12.20 10.17 6.81
CA VAL A 228 -13.58 9.68 6.96
C VAL A 228 -14.60 10.63 6.36
N ARG A 229 -14.40 11.96 6.51
CA ARG A 229 -15.35 12.96 6.02
C ARG A 229 -15.34 12.95 4.49
N THR A 230 -14.15 13.03 3.92
CA THR A 230 -13.97 12.98 2.48
C THR A 230 -14.47 11.66 1.89
N MET A 231 -14.21 10.52 2.54
CA MET A 231 -14.73 9.22 2.11
C MET A 231 -16.27 9.19 2.09
N ALA A 232 -16.92 9.67 3.15
CA ALA A 232 -18.38 9.73 3.22
C ALA A 232 -18.97 10.62 2.13
N ASP A 233 -18.37 11.79 1.88
CA ASP A 233 -18.83 12.71 0.83
C ASP A 233 -18.70 12.10 -0.57
N LEU A 234 -17.62 11.37 -0.84
CA LEU A 234 -17.44 10.65 -2.10
C LEU A 234 -18.51 9.57 -2.28
N LEU A 235 -18.84 8.82 -1.23
CA LEU A 235 -19.88 7.78 -1.28
C LEU A 235 -21.25 8.37 -1.59
N VAL A 236 -21.60 9.51 -0.97
CA VAL A 236 -22.84 10.25 -1.26
C VAL A 236 -22.90 10.70 -2.72
N ARG A 237 -21.78 11.17 -3.28
CA ARG A 237 -21.71 11.59 -4.70
C ARG A 237 -21.84 10.40 -5.65
N ALA A 238 -21.07 9.34 -5.40
CA ALA A 238 -21.08 8.13 -6.22
C ALA A 238 -22.46 7.46 -6.26
N GLU A 239 -23.23 7.50 -5.16
CA GLU A 239 -24.62 7.02 -5.16
C GLU A 239 -25.51 7.80 -6.13
N ARG A 240 -25.38 9.14 -6.17
CA ARG A 240 -26.18 10.00 -7.06
C ARG A 240 -25.83 9.77 -8.53
N GLU A 241 -24.56 9.55 -8.81
CA GLU A 241 -24.04 9.38 -10.17
C GLU A 241 -24.07 7.91 -10.63
N GLN A 242 -24.34 6.97 -9.72
CA GLN A 242 -24.21 5.51 -9.90
C GLN A 242 -22.83 5.07 -10.45
N HIS A 243 -21.84 5.95 -10.38
CA HIS A 243 -20.51 5.77 -10.94
C HIS A 243 -19.46 6.11 -9.90
N LEU A 244 -18.31 5.43 -9.99
CA LEU A 244 -17.20 5.60 -9.06
C LEU A 244 -16.15 6.47 -9.73
N ASP A 245 -16.30 7.80 -9.63
CA ASP A 245 -15.28 8.74 -10.08
C ASP A 245 -14.41 9.19 -8.90
N LEU A 246 -13.12 8.83 -8.95
CA LEU A 246 -12.12 9.17 -7.94
C LEU A 246 -11.14 10.25 -8.44
N SER A 247 -11.44 10.86 -9.60
CA SER A 247 -10.57 11.80 -10.31
C SER A 247 -10.53 13.19 -9.69
#